data_AF-A0A815WYK4-F1
#
_entry.id   AF-A0A815WYK4-F1
#
_cell.length_a   1.000
_cell.length_b   1.000
_cell.length_c   1.000
_cell.angle_alpha   90.00
_cell.angle_beta   90.00
_cell.angle_gamma   90.00
#
_symmetry.space_group_name_H-M   'P 1'
#
loop_
_entity.id
_entity.type
_entity.pdbx_description
1 polymer ?
#
loop_
_entity_poly.entity_id
_entity_poly.type
_entity_poly.pdbx_seq_one_letter_code
_entity_poly.pdbx_strand_id
1 'polypeptide(L)'
;MDKEYFRFYIEVHTALHTVPIVIHNELHTVFGDEAPPLRTVQRWSRWFRESREEVEDEERSGRSITETISENIRHVRNFINDNPYATVGEIEAQSVEKITACYVSKYLTNFQKAERIRICQENWLKFEQRVWGLYDVVTSDESWFCHKQIGRKSLNAA
;
A
#
# COMPACT_ATOMS: atom_id res chain seq x y z
N MET A 1 -25.17 -4.60 4.18
CA MET A 1 -26.00 -4.84 2.99
C MET A 1 -25.33 -4.22 1.77
N ASP A 2 -25.52 -4.80 0.57
CA ASP A 2 -24.97 -4.21 -0.66
C ASP A 2 -25.73 -2.91 -1.02
N LYS A 3 -24.99 -1.89 -1.47
CA LYS A 3 -25.56 -0.59 -1.87
C LYS A 3 -26.38 -0.71 -3.14
N GLU A 4 -26.05 -1.68 -3.98
CA GLU A 4 -26.76 -2.01 -5.21
C GLU A 4 -28.23 -2.39 -4.94
N TYR A 5 -28.48 -3.18 -3.87
CA TYR A 5 -29.82 -3.60 -3.48
C TYR A 5 -30.75 -2.40 -3.23
N PHE A 6 -30.27 -1.40 -2.48
CA PHE A 6 -31.06 -0.20 -2.20
C PHE A 6 -31.32 0.63 -3.47
N ARG A 7 -30.34 0.71 -4.37
CA ARG A 7 -30.47 1.47 -5.62
C ARG A 7 -31.44 0.80 -6.58
N PHE A 8 -31.41 -0.52 -6.69
CA PHE A 8 -32.38 -1.30 -7.45
C PHE A 8 -33.81 -1.12 -6.91
N TYR A 9 -33.98 -1.14 -5.58
CA TYR A 9 -35.29 -0.84 -4.98
C TYR A 9 -35.78 0.58 -5.34
N ILE A 10 -34.89 1.57 -5.26
CA ILE A 10 -35.21 2.96 -5.61
C ILE A 10 -35.57 3.07 -7.11
N GLU A 11 -34.87 2.35 -7.99
CA GLU A 11 -35.13 2.31 -9.43
C GLU A 11 -36.56 1.82 -9.72
N VAL A 12 -36.91 0.63 -9.20
CA VAL A 12 -38.23 0.02 -9.41
C VAL A 12 -39.34 0.94 -8.89
N HIS A 13 -39.22 1.48 -7.68
CA HIS A 13 -40.24 2.36 -7.12
C HIS A 13 -40.32 3.73 -7.81
N THR A 14 -39.21 4.23 -8.35
CA THR A 14 -39.19 5.44 -9.18
C THR A 14 -39.91 5.22 -10.51
N ALA A 15 -39.70 4.05 -11.14
CA ALA A 15 -40.41 3.65 -12.36
C ALA A 15 -41.93 3.48 -12.11
N LEU A 16 -42.32 3.07 -10.90
CA LEU A 16 -43.71 3.03 -10.44
C LEU A 16 -44.28 4.41 -10.04
N HIS A 17 -43.56 5.50 -10.29
CA HIS A 17 -43.94 6.88 -9.95
C HIS A 17 -44.16 7.15 -8.45
N THR A 18 -43.47 6.39 -7.59
CA THR A 18 -43.52 6.62 -6.14
C THR A 18 -42.70 7.86 -5.76
N VAL A 19 -43.21 8.66 -4.82
CA VAL A 19 -42.50 9.85 -4.34
C VAL A 19 -41.31 9.43 -3.46
N PRO A 20 -40.11 10.04 -3.61
CA PRO A 20 -38.89 9.59 -2.89
C PRO A 20 -39.00 9.53 -1.36
N ILE A 21 -39.88 10.33 -0.76
CA ILE A 21 -40.14 10.31 0.68
C ILE A 21 -40.78 9.00 1.14
N VAL A 22 -41.66 8.42 0.32
CA VAL A 22 -42.34 7.15 0.61
C VAL A 22 -41.34 6.01 0.50
N ILE A 23 -40.53 6.00 -0.56
CA ILE A 23 -39.43 5.03 -0.77
C ILE A 23 -38.48 5.03 0.43
N HIS A 24 -38.07 6.22 0.91
CA HIS A 24 -37.21 6.34 2.09
C HIS A 24 -37.87 5.76 3.34
N ASN A 25 -39.15 6.04 3.58
CA ASN A 25 -39.85 5.54 4.76
C ASN A 25 -40.02 4.03 4.74
N GLU A 26 -40.30 3.43 3.57
CA GLU A 26 -40.34 1.97 3.38
C GLU A 26 -38.98 1.34 3.69
N LEU A 27 -37.92 1.87 3.08
CA LEU A 27 -36.54 1.40 3.33
C LEU A 27 -36.15 1.56 4.80
N HIS A 28 -36.45 2.68 5.44
CA HIS A 28 -36.15 2.92 6.85
C HIS A 28 -37.00 2.04 7.78
N THR A 29 -38.23 1.69 7.39
CA THR A 29 -39.08 0.78 8.19
C THR A 29 -38.51 -0.63 8.22
N VAL A 30 -37.95 -1.10 7.10
CA VAL A 30 -37.39 -2.45 6.99
C VAL A 30 -35.95 -2.52 7.50
N PHE A 31 -35.14 -1.51 7.21
CA PHE A 31 -33.67 -1.57 7.40
C PHE A 31 -33.13 -0.61 8.48
N GLY A 32 -33.97 0.26 9.05
CA GLY A 32 -33.58 1.19 10.12
C GLY A 32 -32.37 2.04 9.73
N ASP A 33 -31.35 2.04 10.57
CA ASP A 33 -30.11 2.82 10.40
C ASP A 33 -29.23 2.35 9.22
N GLU A 34 -29.46 1.14 8.70
CA GLU A 34 -28.76 0.67 7.49
C GLU A 34 -29.35 1.25 6.20
N ALA A 35 -30.53 1.88 6.26
CA ALA A 35 -31.19 2.47 5.11
C ALA A 35 -30.43 3.69 4.58
N PRO A 36 -30.44 3.93 3.25
CA PRO A 36 -29.85 5.14 2.69
C PRO A 36 -30.61 6.39 3.17
N PRO A 37 -29.89 7.49 3.49
CA PRO A 37 -30.55 8.71 3.93
C PRO A 37 -31.42 9.30 2.81
N LEU A 38 -32.47 10.03 3.17
CA LEU A 38 -33.43 10.63 2.23
C LEU A 38 -32.77 11.39 1.08
N ARG A 39 -31.68 12.12 1.33
CA ARG A 39 -30.92 12.84 0.29
C ARG A 39 -30.37 11.91 -0.79
N THR A 40 -29.89 10.72 -0.40
CA THR A 40 -29.40 9.71 -1.33
C THR A 40 -30.55 9.14 -2.15
N VAL A 41 -31.69 8.82 -1.51
CA VAL A 41 -32.90 8.34 -2.21
C VAL A 41 -33.40 9.35 -3.24
N GLN A 42 -33.48 10.63 -2.88
CA GLN A 42 -33.86 11.71 -3.79
C GLN A 42 -32.90 11.85 -4.98
N ARG A 43 -31.59 11.77 -4.73
CA ARG A 43 -30.56 11.88 -5.77
C ARG A 43 -30.69 10.74 -6.78
N TRP A 44 -30.81 9.50 -6.32
CA TRP A 44 -30.99 8.33 -7.18
C TRP A 44 -32.32 8.36 -7.93
N SER A 45 -33.43 8.73 -7.25
CA SER A 45 -34.74 8.88 -7.91
C SER A 45 -34.72 9.94 -9.02
N ARG A 46 -33.90 11.00 -8.87
CA ARG A 46 -33.71 11.99 -9.93
C ARG A 46 -32.93 11.39 -11.10
N TRP A 47 -31.81 10.71 -10.83
CA TRP A 47 -30.99 10.06 -11.87
C TRP A 47 -31.77 9.02 -12.68
N PHE A 48 -32.61 8.20 -12.04
CA PHE A 48 -33.46 7.23 -12.74
C PHE A 48 -34.55 7.91 -13.59
N ARG A 49 -35.07 9.07 -13.18
CA ARG A 49 -35.97 9.87 -14.04
C ARG A 49 -35.26 10.51 -15.23
N GLU A 50 -33.98 10.80 -15.08
CA GLU A 50 -33.10 11.37 -16.11
C GLU A 50 -32.47 10.28 -17.02
N SER A 51 -33.03 9.06 -17.00
CA SER A 51 -32.64 7.91 -17.84
C SER A 51 -31.24 7.35 -17.58
N ARG A 52 -30.77 7.35 -16.33
CA ARG A 52 -29.60 6.54 -15.95
C ARG A 52 -30.02 5.07 -15.82
N GLU A 53 -29.48 4.19 -16.67
CA GLU A 53 -29.82 2.75 -16.70
C GLU A 53 -29.00 1.90 -15.71
N GLU A 54 -27.88 2.42 -15.21
CA GLU A 54 -26.95 1.66 -14.37
C GLU A 54 -27.14 1.94 -12.87
N VAL A 55 -27.31 0.86 -12.11
CA VAL A 55 -27.37 0.82 -10.64
C VAL A 55 -25.97 1.00 -10.03
N GLU A 56 -24.93 0.66 -10.80
CA GLU A 56 -23.54 0.69 -10.38
C GLU A 56 -22.98 2.11 -10.18
N ASP A 57 -21.88 2.20 -9.44
CA ASP A 57 -21.07 3.43 -9.43
C ASP A 57 -20.42 3.61 -10.80
N GLU A 58 -20.53 4.80 -11.38
CA GLU A 58 -19.71 5.18 -12.54
C GLU A 58 -18.23 5.00 -12.23
N GLU A 59 -17.45 4.67 -13.26
CA GLU A 59 -16.00 4.56 -13.14
C GLU A 59 -15.46 5.87 -12.59
N ARG A 60 -14.97 5.81 -11.34
CA ARG A 60 -14.41 6.99 -10.69
C ARG A 60 -13.15 7.36 -11.45
N SER A 61 -13.05 8.61 -11.89
CA SER A 61 -11.77 9.16 -12.34
C SER A 61 -10.78 9.04 -11.18
N GLY A 62 -9.97 7.99 -11.20
CA GLY A 62 -8.85 7.82 -10.28
C GLY A 62 -7.81 8.92 -10.51
N ARG A 63 -6.75 8.90 -9.71
CA ARG A 63 -5.56 9.70 -10.01
C ARG A 63 -5.09 9.33 -11.42
N SER A 64 -4.84 10.33 -12.28
CA SER A 64 -4.39 10.09 -13.64
C SER A 64 -3.10 9.27 -13.63
N ILE A 65 -3.12 8.07 -14.23
CA ILE A 65 -1.97 7.14 -14.34
C ILE A 65 -0.97 7.63 -15.40
N THR A 66 -0.90 8.93 -15.66
CA THR A 66 0.10 9.52 -16.57
C THR A 66 1.52 9.39 -16.00
N GLU A 67 1.64 9.22 -14.67
CA GLU A 67 2.93 9.11 -13.96
C GLU A 67 3.56 7.71 -14.11
N THR A 68 2.78 6.64 -14.36
CA THR A 68 3.27 5.24 -14.39
C THR A 68 3.29 4.64 -15.80
N ILE A 69 3.63 5.45 -16.81
CA ILE A 69 3.86 4.95 -18.17
C ILE A 69 5.24 4.27 -18.22
N SER A 70 5.36 3.16 -18.95
CA SER A 70 6.61 2.39 -19.09
C SER A 70 7.81 3.23 -19.55
N GLU A 71 7.55 4.25 -20.37
CA GLU A 71 8.55 5.23 -20.81
C GLU A 71 9.13 6.04 -19.64
N ASN A 72 8.25 6.56 -18.76
CA ASN A 72 8.66 7.33 -17.58
C ASN A 72 9.47 6.45 -16.61
N ILE A 73 9.02 5.20 -16.39
CA ILE A 73 9.75 4.23 -15.56
C ILE A 73 11.17 4.00 -16.12
N ARG A 74 11.30 3.86 -17.44
CA ARG A 74 12.61 3.67 -18.09
C ARG A 74 13.49 4.90 -17.95
N HIS A 75 12.91 6.09 -18.13
CA HIS A 75 13.63 7.35 -18.02
C HIS A 75 14.19 7.55 -16.61
N VAL A 76 13.39 7.31 -15.57
CA VAL A 76 13.86 7.41 -14.19
C VAL A 76 14.92 6.34 -13.89
N ARG A 77 14.73 5.11 -14.36
CA ARG A 77 15.70 4.04 -14.14
C ARG A 77 17.07 4.38 -14.73
N ASN A 78 17.10 4.96 -15.94
CA ASN A 78 18.34 5.44 -16.54
C ASN A 78 18.96 6.57 -15.70
N PHE A 79 18.16 7.56 -15.30
CA PHE A 79 18.61 8.66 -14.46
C PHE A 79 19.23 8.20 -13.13
N ILE A 80 18.62 7.23 -12.44
CA ILE A 80 19.16 6.66 -11.19
C ILE A 80 20.45 5.87 -11.44
N ASN A 81 20.54 5.11 -12.54
CA ASN A 81 21.76 4.39 -12.89
C ASN A 81 22.93 5.33 -13.17
N ASP A 82 22.65 6.47 -13.82
CA ASP A 82 23.66 7.48 -14.14
C ASP A 82 24.05 8.32 -12.91
N ASN A 83 23.10 8.62 -12.02
CA ASN A 83 23.34 9.32 -10.76
C ASN A 83 22.65 8.65 -9.55
N PRO A 84 23.30 7.65 -8.92
CA PRO A 84 22.74 6.95 -7.77
C PRO A 84 22.54 7.80 -6.51
N TYR A 85 23.11 9.01 -6.47
CA TYR A 85 23.03 9.94 -5.34
C TYR A 85 22.09 11.12 -5.60
N ALA A 86 21.30 11.07 -6.68
CA ALA A 86 20.32 12.10 -6.98
C ALA A 86 19.39 12.34 -5.80
N THR A 87 19.11 13.61 -5.53
CA THR A 87 18.26 14.04 -4.43
C THR A 87 16.79 13.80 -4.75
N VAL A 88 15.97 13.69 -3.71
CA VAL A 88 14.52 13.46 -3.87
C VAL A 88 13.87 14.54 -4.73
N GLY A 89 14.30 15.80 -4.66
CA GLY A 89 13.77 16.86 -5.54
C GLY A 89 14.10 16.68 -7.03
N GLU A 90 15.28 16.12 -7.34
CA GLU A 90 15.70 15.82 -8.72
C GLU A 90 14.97 14.60 -9.29
N ILE A 91 14.58 13.66 -8.42
CA ILE A 91 13.87 12.44 -8.81
C ILE A 91 12.34 12.61 -8.73
N GLU A 92 11.80 13.45 -7.84
CA GLU A 92 10.37 13.77 -7.73
C GLU A 92 9.87 14.53 -8.96
N ALA A 93 10.74 15.31 -9.60
CA ALA A 93 10.50 15.81 -10.95
C ALA A 93 10.20 14.68 -11.96
N GLN A 94 10.50 13.42 -11.62
CA GLN A 94 10.29 12.24 -12.43
C GLN A 94 9.42 11.14 -11.78
N SER A 95 8.71 11.42 -10.67
CA SER A 95 7.69 10.53 -10.06
C SER A 95 8.13 9.09 -9.70
N VAL A 96 8.94 8.89 -8.65
CA VAL A 96 9.24 7.54 -8.12
C VAL A 96 9.17 7.40 -6.60
N GLU A 97 9.00 6.15 -6.18
CA GLU A 97 8.98 5.73 -4.79
C GLU A 97 10.39 5.70 -4.18
N LYS A 98 10.53 6.26 -2.98
CA LYS A 98 11.81 6.38 -2.29
C LYS A 98 12.19 5.06 -1.58
N ILE A 99 13.26 4.43 -2.05
CA ILE A 99 13.95 3.36 -1.30
C ILE A 99 15.08 4.02 -0.50
N THR A 100 15.07 3.89 0.82
CA THR A 100 16.16 4.40 1.66
C THR A 100 17.40 3.51 1.53
N ALA A 101 18.59 4.12 1.46
CA ALA A 101 19.84 3.38 1.44
C ALA A 101 19.99 2.49 2.68
N CYS A 102 20.41 1.25 2.49
CA CYS A 102 20.74 0.32 3.57
C CYS A 102 22.24 0.44 3.91
N TYR A 103 22.57 0.48 5.20
CA TYR A 103 23.97 0.53 5.64
C TYR A 103 24.66 -0.81 5.39
N VAL A 104 25.76 -0.79 4.64
CA VAL A 104 26.60 -1.97 4.40
C VAL A 104 27.89 -1.82 5.20
N SER A 105 28.17 -2.77 6.10
CA SER A 105 29.29 -2.71 7.05
C SER A 105 30.65 -2.45 6.40
N LYS A 106 30.93 -3.02 5.21
CA LYS A 106 32.22 -2.89 4.52
C LYS A 106 32.06 -2.86 3.01
N TYR A 107 32.88 -2.04 2.34
CA TYR A 107 33.01 -2.07 0.89
C TYR A 107 33.94 -3.22 0.49
N LEU A 108 33.35 -4.30 -0.06
CA LEU A 108 34.10 -5.51 -0.41
C LEU A 108 34.78 -5.39 -1.77
N THR A 109 36.03 -5.83 -1.86
CA THR A 109 36.72 -6.00 -3.15
C THR A 109 36.11 -7.16 -3.95
N ASN A 110 36.32 -7.18 -5.26
CA ASN A 110 35.82 -8.28 -6.10
C ASN A 110 36.35 -9.64 -5.66
N PHE A 111 37.61 -9.70 -5.22
CA PHE A 111 38.20 -10.89 -4.63
C PHE A 111 37.45 -11.35 -3.36
N GLN A 112 37.19 -10.44 -2.42
CA GLN A 112 36.44 -10.76 -1.19
C GLN A 112 35.01 -11.23 -1.49
N LYS A 113 34.35 -10.67 -2.51
CA LYS A 113 33.02 -11.11 -2.95
C LYS A 113 33.07 -12.53 -3.51
N ALA A 114 34.03 -12.81 -4.39
CA ALA A 114 34.22 -14.14 -4.97
C ALA A 114 34.50 -15.18 -3.88
N GLU A 115 35.36 -14.84 -2.92
CA GLU A 115 35.72 -15.74 -1.83
C GLU A 115 34.53 -16.03 -0.91
N ARG A 116 33.71 -15.02 -0.58
CA ARG A 116 32.47 -15.24 0.18
C ARG A 116 31.49 -16.13 -0.56
N ILE A 117 31.33 -15.96 -1.87
CA ILE A 117 30.46 -16.82 -2.69
C ILE A 117 30.97 -18.26 -2.67
N ARG A 118 32.28 -18.46 -2.87
CA ARG A 118 32.93 -19.78 -2.81
C ARG A 118 32.67 -20.47 -1.48
N ILE A 119 32.92 -19.80 -0.35
CA ILE A 119 32.68 -20.34 1.00
C ILE A 119 31.21 -20.68 1.21
N CYS A 120 30.28 -19.83 0.77
CA CYS A 120 28.85 -20.11 0.87
C CYS A 120 28.44 -21.34 0.07
N GLN A 121 28.95 -21.49 -1.16
CA GLN A 121 28.67 -22.65 -2.01
C GLN A 121 29.22 -23.95 -1.39
N GLU A 122 30.44 -23.91 -0.87
CA GLU A 122 31.05 -25.06 -0.17
C GLU A 122 30.27 -25.44 1.08
N ASN A 123 29.85 -24.47 1.88
CA ASN A 123 29.04 -24.73 3.07
C ASN A 123 27.66 -25.28 2.70
N TRP A 124 27.02 -24.73 1.67
CA TRP A 124 25.74 -25.22 1.17
C TRP A 124 25.82 -26.69 0.78
N LEU A 125 26.88 -27.09 0.07
CA LEU A 125 27.06 -28.47 -0.38
C LEU A 125 27.16 -29.45 0.81
N LYS A 126 27.84 -29.04 1.90
CA LYS A 126 27.94 -29.84 3.13
C LYS A 126 26.58 -30.05 3.80
N PHE A 127 25.71 -29.05 3.77
CA PHE A 127 24.34 -29.17 4.30
C PHE A 127 23.46 -30.03 3.38
N GLU A 128 23.57 -29.87 2.05
CA GLU A 128 22.81 -30.68 1.10
C GLU A 128 23.18 -32.17 1.20
N GLN A 129 24.46 -32.47 1.29
CA GLN A 129 24.98 -33.84 1.46
C GLN A 129 24.74 -34.39 2.88
N ARG A 130 24.11 -33.61 3.77
CA ARG A 130 23.86 -33.94 5.18
C ARG A 130 25.12 -34.35 5.95
N VAL A 131 26.28 -33.82 5.53
CA VAL A 131 27.54 -33.97 6.27
C VAL A 131 27.48 -33.13 7.54
N TRP A 132 26.87 -31.94 7.46
CA TRP A 132 26.62 -31.05 8.58
C TRP A 132 25.11 -30.84 8.78
N GLY A 133 24.65 -30.91 10.03
CA GLY A 133 23.38 -30.38 10.48
C GLY A 133 23.54 -29.00 11.13
N LEU A 134 22.48 -28.19 11.12
CA LEU A 134 22.51 -26.88 11.83
C LEU A 134 22.75 -27.05 13.34
N TYR A 135 22.31 -28.17 13.91
CA TYR A 135 22.53 -28.53 15.31
C TYR A 135 23.98 -28.90 15.64
N ASP A 136 24.83 -29.15 14.63
CA ASP A 136 26.25 -29.46 14.82
C ASP A 136 27.13 -28.20 14.85
N VAL A 137 26.56 -27.03 14.52
CA VAL A 137 27.29 -25.77 14.41
C VAL A 137 27.15 -24.95 15.68
N VAL A 138 28.26 -24.76 16.38
CA VAL A 138 28.37 -23.82 17.51
C VAL A 138 29.12 -22.57 17.05
N THR A 139 28.52 -21.40 17.20
CA THR A 139 29.12 -20.11 16.83
C THR A 139 29.22 -19.20 18.05
N SER A 140 30.25 -18.37 18.13
CA SER A 140 30.37 -17.31 19.13
C SER A 140 30.92 -16.04 18.47
N ASP A 141 30.45 -14.89 18.93
CA ASP A 141 30.99 -13.57 18.57
C ASP A 141 30.93 -12.65 19.80
N GLU A 142 31.73 -11.60 19.81
CA GLU A 142 31.78 -10.63 20.89
C GLU A 142 30.96 -9.38 20.52
N SER A 143 30.19 -8.86 21.48
CA SER A 143 29.38 -7.66 21.27
C SER A 143 29.62 -6.66 22.39
N TRP A 144 29.78 -5.39 22.01
CA TRP A 144 29.94 -4.28 22.95
C TRP A 144 28.57 -3.80 23.44
N PHE A 145 28.37 -3.81 24.76
CA PHE A 145 27.17 -3.29 25.40
C PHE A 145 27.50 -2.01 26.18
N CYS A 146 26.95 -0.89 25.74
CA CYS A 146 27.13 0.39 26.43
C CYS A 146 26.19 0.49 27.64
N HIS A 147 26.75 0.48 28.85
CA HIS A 147 26.00 0.80 30.06
C HIS A 147 25.86 2.32 30.21
N LYS A 148 24.73 2.88 29.75
CA LYS A 148 24.43 4.31 29.92
C LYS A 148 23.60 4.53 31.19
N GLN A 149 24.13 5.27 32.15
CA GLN A 149 23.33 5.80 33.24
C GLN A 149 22.37 6.87 32.68
N ILE A 150 21.08 6.53 32.62
CA ILE A 150 20.05 7.49 32.25
C ILE A 150 19.90 8.44 33.45
N GLY A 151 20.42 9.66 33.32
CA GLY A 151 20.15 10.71 34.31
C GLY A 151 18.64 10.90 34.45
N ARG A 152 18.13 10.94 35.69
CA ARG A 152 16.76 11.41 35.92
C ARG A 152 16.69 12.85 35.40
N LYS A 153 15.71 13.16 34.55
CA LYS A 153 15.39 14.56 34.21
C LYS A 153 15.26 15.31 35.54
N SER A 154 16.11 16.30 35.78
CA SER A 154 15.79 17.31 36.78
C SER A 154 14.45 17.89 36.37
N LEU A 155 13.46 17.81 37.26
CA LEU A 155 12.22 18.57 37.10
C LEU A 155 12.64 20.02 36.87
N ASN A 156 12.17 20.63 35.79
CA ASN A 156 12.35 22.06 35.57
C ASN A 156 11.77 22.77 36.80
N ALA A 157 12.63 23.22 37.70
CA ALA A 157 12.23 24.04 38.82
C ALA A 157 11.74 25.36 38.25
N ALA A 158 10.49 25.67 38.57
CA ALA A 158 9.77 26.89 38.21
C ALA A 158 10.44 28.15 38.79
#